data_AF-A0A9W8DP69-F1
#
_entry.id   AF-A0A9W8DP69-F1
#
_cell.length_a   1.000
_cell.length_b   1.000
_cell.length_c   1.000
_cell.angle_alpha   90.00
_cell.angle_beta   90.00
_cell.angle_gamma   90.00
#
_symmetry.space_group_name_H-M   'P 1'
#
loop_
_entity.id
_entity.type
_entity.pdbx_description
1 polymer ?
#
loop_
_entity_poly.entity_id
_entity_poly.type
_entity_poly.pdbx_seq_one_letter_code
_entity_poly.pdbx_strand_id
1 'polypeptide(L)' 'MLFVFLIDTSASMNALMADGLSHLDCAKSGVEYFIKKRNNQRDDKYMVLTYAEGTDSIK' A
#
# COMPACT_ATOMS: atom_id res chain seq x y z
N MET A 1 -12.15 -11.34 7.80
CA MET A 1 -12.38 -9.88 7.97
C MET A 1 -11.94 -9.15 6.71
N LEU A 2 -12.57 -8.03 6.34
CA LEU A 2 -12.17 -7.28 5.14
C LEU A 2 -11.19 -6.16 5.53
N PHE A 3 -10.04 -6.13 4.86
CA PHE A 3 -9.05 -5.06 4.97
C PHE A 3 -8.91 -4.37 3.62
N VAL A 4 -8.96 -3.04 3.63
CA VAL A 4 -8.76 -2.20 2.45
C VAL A 4 -7.53 -1.34 2.69
N PHE A 5 -6.49 -1.53 1.89
CA PHE A 5 -5.30 -0.70 1.91
C PHE A 5 -5.46 0.43 0.90
N LEU A 6 -5.67 1.65 1.37
CA LEU A 6 -5.62 2.84 0.53
C LEU A 6 -4.16 3.31 0.46
N ILE A 7 -3.57 3.23 -0.72
CA ILE A 7 -2.18 3.59 -0.97
C ILE A 7 -2.15 4.78 -1.93
N ASP A 8 -1.55 5.89 -1.50
CA ASP A 8 -1.23 6.96 -2.41
C ASP A 8 -0.14 6.50 -3.40
N THR A 9 -0.41 6.68 -4.68
CA THR A 9 0.51 6.36 -5.78
C THR A 9 0.83 7.61 -6.63
N SER A 10 0.54 8.80 -6.10
CA SER A 10 0.87 10.09 -6.69
C SER A 10 2.38 10.26 -6.90
N ALA A 11 2.74 11.22 -7.76
CA ALA A 11 4.15 11.51 -8.06
C ALA A 11 4.96 11.91 -6.82
N SER A 12 4.36 12.51 -5.79
CA SER A 12 5.03 12.84 -4.53
C SER A 12 5.53 11.62 -3.77
N MET A 13 4.97 10.44 -4.03
CA MET A 13 5.40 9.19 -3.38
C MET A 13 6.72 8.64 -3.93
N ASN A 14 7.25 9.22 -5.03
CA ASN A 14 8.56 8.88 -5.57
C ASN A 14 9.72 9.58 -4.85
N ALA A 15 9.45 10.49 -3.91
CA ALA A 15 10.49 11.16 -3.15
C ALA A 15 11.30 10.13 -2.35
N LEU A 16 12.63 10.20 -2.47
CA LEU A 16 13.56 9.29 -1.82
C LEU A 16 13.85 9.75 -0.39
N MET A 17 13.90 8.79 0.52
CA MET A 17 14.34 8.99 1.89
C MET A 17 15.85 8.78 2.02
N ALA A 18 16.39 9.02 3.22
CA ALA A 18 17.82 8.94 3.49
C ALA A 18 18.45 7.56 3.24
N ASP A 19 17.64 6.50 3.25
CA ASP A 19 18.03 5.12 2.97
C ASP A 19 17.94 4.74 1.48
N GLY A 20 17.54 5.68 0.62
CA GLY A 20 17.38 5.47 -0.82
C GLY A 20 16.07 4.81 -1.23
N LEU A 21 15.16 4.53 -0.28
CA LEU A 21 13.82 4.01 -0.58
C LEU A 21 12.85 5.17 -0.87
N SER A 22 11.92 4.95 -1.79
CA SER A 22 10.81 5.89 -1.98
C SER A 22 9.77 5.73 -0.86
N HIS A 23 8.97 6.77 -0.63
CA HIS A 23 7.83 6.66 0.27
C HIS A 23 6.88 5.51 -0.13
N LEU A 24 6.72 5.25 -1.43
CA LEU A 24 5.90 4.15 -1.94
C LEU A 24 6.48 2.78 -1.59
N ASP A 25 7.80 2.62 -1.63
CA ASP A 25 8.46 1.36 -1.26
C ASP A 25 8.24 1.05 0.22
N CYS A 26 8.38 2.06 1.08
CA CYS A 26 8.11 1.90 2.50
C CYS A 26 6.64 1.56 2.80
N ALA A 27 5.70 2.18 2.08
CA ALA A 27 4.28 1.86 2.22
C ALA A 27 3.99 0.39 1.84
N LYS A 28 4.54 -0.11 0.73
CA LYS A 28 4.40 -1.51 0.31
C LYS A 28 4.97 -2.48 1.34
N SER A 29 6.19 -2.23 1.82
CA SER A 29 6.80 -3.07 2.86
C SER A 29 6.00 -3.09 4.16
N GLY A 30 5.36 -1.97 4.53
CA GLY A 30 4.44 -1.91 5.66
C GLY A 30 3.23 -2.82 5.50
N VAL A 31 2.61 -2.84 4.31
CA VAL A 31 1.48 -3.74 4.00
C VAL A 31 1.91 -5.21 4.04
N GLU A 32 3.03 -5.54 3.42
CA GLU A 32 3.58 -6.91 3.46
C GLU A 32 3.85 -7.38 4.90
N TYR A 33 4.46 -6.50 5.71
CA TYR A 33 4.72 -6.80 7.11
C TYR A 33 3.43 -7.00 7.91
N PHE A 34 2.41 -6.17 7.67
CA PHE A 34 1.10 -6.31 8.30
C PHE A 34 0.47 -7.67 7.99
N ILE A 35 0.41 -8.05 6.71
CA ILE A 35 -0.18 -9.34 6.27
C ILE A 35 0.60 -10.50 6.91
N LYS A 36 1.92 -10.44 6.93
CA LYS A 36 2.78 -11.44 7.58
C LYS A 36 2.48 -11.56 9.08
N LYS A 37 2.34 -10.44 9.80
CA LYS A 37 2.03 -10.43 11.24
C LYS A 37 0.62 -10.88 11.56
N ARG A 38 -0.33 -10.67 10.64
CA ARG A 38 -1.72 -11.14 10.77
C ARG A 38 -1.83 -12.67 10.75
N ASN A 39 -0.76 -13.38 10.38
CA ASN A 39 -0.60 -14.82 10.48
C ASN A 39 -1.66 -15.61 9.70
N ASN A 40 -1.94 -15.16 8.46
CA ASN A 40 -2.78 -15.86 7.47
C ASN A 40 -4.10 -16.43 8.03
N GLN A 41 -4.87 -15.59 8.72
CA GLN A 41 -6.24 -15.93 9.09
C GLN A 41 -7.04 -16.21 7.80
N ARG A 42 -7.51 -17.45 7.65
CA ARG A 42 -8.04 -17.99 6.37
C ARG A 42 -9.21 -17.21 5.78
N ASP A 43 -9.93 -16.45 6.60
CA ASP A 43 -11.14 -15.71 6.20
C ASP A 43 -10.90 -14.21 5.99
N ASP A 44 -9.63 -13.77 6.02
CA ASP A 44 -9.29 -12.39 5.73
C ASP A 44 -9.25 -12.14 4.21
N LYS A 45 -9.98 -11.10 3.78
CA LYS A 45 -10.01 -10.61 2.41
C LYS A 45 -9.27 -9.29 2.37
N TYR A 46 -8.41 -9.12 1.38
CA TYR A 46 -7.61 -7.92 1.19
C TYR A 46 -7.99 -7.25 -0.11
N MET A 47 -8.18 -5.94 -0.07
CA MET A 47 -8.35 -5.09 -1.24
C MET A 47 -7.30 -3.98 -1.19
N VAL A 48 -6.84 -3.55 -2.36
CA VAL A 48 -5.94 -2.42 -2.50
C VAL A 48 -6.64 -1.38 -3.34
N LEU A 49 -6.69 -0.15 -2.84
CA LEU A 49 -7.17 1.01 -3.57
C LEU A 49 -6.00 1.95 -3.76
N THR A 50 -5.72 2.33 -5.00
CA THR A 50 -4.65 3.27 -5.32
C THR A 50 -5.25 4.63 -5.60
N TYR A 51 -4.72 5.67 -4.97
CA TYR A 51 -5.01 7.04 -5.36
C TYR A 51 -3.94 7.50 -6.35
N ALA A 52 -4.34 7.76 -7.59
CA ALA A 52 -3.52 8.45 -8.57
C ALA A 52 -4.26 9.73 -8.96
N GLU A 53 -3.54 10.82 -9.18
CA GLU A 53 -4.15 12.06 -9.68
C GLU A 53 -4.82 11.78 -11.03
N GLY A 54 -6.10 12.16 -11.16
CA GLY A 54 -6.91 11.96 -12.37
C GLY A 54 -8.08 10.99 -12.18
N THR A 55 -8.82 10.76 -13.28
CA THR A 55 -10.08 10.00 -13.31
C THR A 55 -9.92 8.48 -13.14
N ASP A 56 -8.70 7.96 -13.07
CA ASP A 56 -8.39 6.53 -13.08
C ASP A 56 -8.27 5.91 -11.67
N SER A 57 -8.87 6.56 -10.66
CA SER A 57 -8.65 6.31 -9.24
C SER A 57 -9.39 5.10 -8.65
N ILE A 58 -10.03 4.27 -9.49
CA ILE A 58 -10.60 2.97 -9.11
C ILE A 58 -10.17 1.94 -10.15
N LYS A 59 -9.32 0.99 -9.75
CA LYS A 59 -8.97 -0.21 -10.51
C LYS A 59 -9.31 -1.46 -9.70
#